data_AF-A0A7J3DRY2-F1
#
_entry.id   AF-A0A7J3DRY2-F1
#
_cell.length_a   1.000
_cell.length_b   1.000
_cell.length_c   1.000
_cell.angle_alpha   90.00
_cell.angle_beta   90.00
_cell.angle_gamma   90.00
#
_symmetry.space_group_name_H-M   'P 1'
#
loop_
_entity.id
_entity.type
_entity.pdbx_description
1 polymer ?
#
loop_
_entity_poly.entity_id
_entity_poly.type
_entity_poly.pdbx_seq_one_letter_code
_entity_poly.pdbx_strand_id
1 'polypeptide(L)'
;MAVIVVTLSVTIYFSRGPEEPPSMRAAILDGLATDYPNQTFIESAVEVLRGAGFEVDIYSPENISLSLLRELPSKDYSIVLFRVHGGRIRQPIGLFIGSGLFIEKCSPDSYRYEIESGYLLLGRPFFSNETYCVAPPHYISDKLHRDFKRTIIIAMSCFTGDDNLMASAFFERGARAYIGFRDKISPSYADAFTIRFLKKLYFEKLPIQEAFEQVSRELGPDPHYGGFPVLYLP
;
A
#
# COMPACT_ATOMS: atom_id res chain seq x y z
N MET A 1 -50.07 34.88 29.43
CA MET A 1 -50.02 33.99 28.25
C MET A 1 -48.60 33.50 28.12
N ALA A 2 -48.37 32.19 28.18
CA ALA A 2 -47.05 31.59 27.99
C ALA A 2 -47.12 30.69 26.74
N VAL A 3 -46.26 30.96 25.77
CA VAL A 3 -46.14 30.16 24.54
C VAL A 3 -44.98 29.18 24.75
N ILE A 4 -45.29 27.89 24.78
CA ILE A 4 -44.28 26.83 24.80
C ILE A 4 -43.97 26.49 23.34
N VAL A 5 -42.74 26.76 22.91
CA VAL A 5 -42.23 26.33 21.60
C VAL A 5 -41.52 24.99 21.81
N VAL A 6 -42.09 23.93 21.24
CA VAL A 6 -41.46 22.61 21.19
C VAL A 6 -40.74 22.50 19.86
N THR A 7 -39.40 22.53 19.88
CA THR A 7 -38.58 22.24 18.71
C THR A 7 -38.36 20.73 18.61
N LEU A 8 -38.93 20.09 17.58
CA LEU A 8 -38.59 18.71 17.22
C LEU A 8 -37.26 18.69 16.47
N SER A 9 -36.23 18.12 17.09
CA SER A 9 -34.96 17.81 16.43
C SER A 9 -35.14 16.53 15.60
N VAL A 10 -35.17 16.65 14.27
CA VAL A 10 -35.15 15.48 13.38
C VAL A 10 -33.71 15.04 13.20
N THR A 11 -33.31 13.98 13.91
CA THR A 11 -32.03 13.32 13.69
C THR A 11 -32.12 12.47 12.43
N ILE A 12 -31.56 12.96 11.33
CA ILE A 12 -31.47 12.19 10.07
C ILE A 12 -30.43 11.09 10.29
N TYR A 13 -30.91 9.88 10.60
CA TYR A 13 -30.10 8.67 10.51
C TYR A 13 -29.82 8.41 9.02
N PHE A 14 -28.61 8.73 8.56
CA PHE A 14 -28.10 8.19 7.32
C PHE A 14 -27.94 6.68 7.50
N SER A 15 -28.94 5.91 7.10
CA SER A 15 -28.82 4.48 6.92
C SER A 15 -27.77 4.23 5.82
N ARG A 16 -26.56 3.82 6.20
CA ARG A 16 -25.67 3.13 5.26
C ARG A 16 -26.45 1.91 4.75
N GLY A 17 -26.67 1.83 3.44
CA GLY A 17 -27.26 0.65 2.81
C GLY A 17 -26.45 -0.61 3.14
N PRO A 18 -27.00 -1.81 2.90
CA PRO A 18 -26.27 -3.06 3.11
C PRO A 18 -24.93 -2.99 2.37
N GLU A 19 -23.86 -3.21 3.13
CA GLU A 19 -22.49 -3.12 2.64
C GLU A 19 -22.27 -4.23 1.60
N GLU A 20 -21.87 -3.86 0.37
CA GLU A 20 -21.51 -4.88 -0.64
C GLU A 20 -20.36 -5.73 -0.07
N PRO A 21 -20.45 -7.07 -0.16
CA PRO A 21 -19.39 -7.94 0.32
C PRO A 21 -18.10 -7.60 -0.44
N PRO A 22 -16.93 -7.64 0.24
CA PRO A 22 -15.66 -7.37 -0.41
C PRO A 22 -15.47 -8.27 -1.63
N SER A 23 -14.99 -7.69 -2.73
CA SER A 23 -14.61 -8.47 -3.91
C SER A 23 -13.51 -9.47 -3.53
N MET A 24 -13.61 -10.71 -3.99
CA MET A 24 -12.57 -11.71 -3.75
C MET A 24 -11.48 -11.61 -4.82
N ARG A 25 -10.90 -10.42 -5.00
CA ARG A 25 -9.79 -10.17 -5.92
C ARG A 25 -8.60 -9.57 -5.19
N ALA A 26 -7.42 -10.06 -5.50
CA ALA A 26 -6.14 -9.61 -4.93
C ALA A 26 -5.16 -9.29 -6.04
N ALA A 27 -4.29 -8.31 -5.80
CA ALA A 27 -3.19 -8.00 -6.71
C ALA A 27 -1.84 -8.09 -6.01
N ILE A 28 -0.86 -8.66 -6.72
CA ILE A 28 0.55 -8.66 -6.32
C ILE A 28 1.33 -7.93 -7.41
N LEU A 29 1.85 -6.75 -7.07
CA LEU A 29 2.72 -5.97 -7.95
C LEU A 29 4.15 -6.22 -7.50
N ASP A 30 4.85 -7.14 -8.17
CA ASP A 30 6.21 -7.56 -7.82
C ASP A 30 7.28 -6.88 -8.68
N GLY A 31 7.45 -5.58 -8.49
CA GLY A 31 8.50 -4.80 -9.18
C GLY A 31 9.90 -5.09 -8.64
N LEU A 32 9.98 -5.52 -7.37
CA LEU A 32 11.24 -5.84 -6.70
C LEU A 32 11.89 -7.11 -7.26
N ALA A 33 11.14 -7.99 -7.94
CA ALA A 33 11.66 -9.19 -8.59
C ALA A 33 12.79 -8.92 -9.61
N THR A 34 12.89 -7.70 -10.13
CA THR A 34 14.02 -7.28 -10.98
C THR A 34 15.37 -7.49 -10.29
N ASP A 35 15.45 -7.14 -9.01
CA ASP A 35 16.71 -7.19 -8.23
C ASP A 35 16.70 -8.32 -7.18
N TYR A 36 15.52 -8.68 -6.66
CA TYR A 36 15.33 -9.70 -5.63
C TYR A 36 14.17 -10.64 -6.00
N PRO A 37 14.35 -11.52 -7.00
CA PRO A 37 13.33 -12.49 -7.39
C PRO A 37 13.03 -13.44 -6.22
N ASN A 38 11.75 -13.69 -5.96
CA ASN A 38 11.33 -14.61 -4.91
C ASN A 38 10.06 -15.37 -5.32
N GLN A 39 10.23 -16.39 -6.15
CA GLN A 39 9.13 -17.22 -6.61
C GLN A 39 8.41 -17.94 -5.45
N THR A 40 9.16 -18.34 -4.41
CA THR A 40 8.58 -18.97 -3.22
C THR A 40 7.62 -18.04 -2.48
N PHE A 41 7.93 -16.75 -2.39
CA PHE A 41 6.99 -15.76 -1.85
C PHE A 41 5.73 -15.68 -2.70
N ILE A 42 5.87 -15.54 -4.02
CA ILE A 42 4.72 -15.43 -4.94
C ILE A 42 3.81 -16.65 -4.82
N GLU A 43 4.37 -17.86 -4.87
CA GLU A 43 3.62 -19.11 -4.73
C GLU A 43 2.90 -19.19 -3.38
N SER A 44 3.59 -18.85 -2.29
CA SER A 44 3.02 -18.86 -0.94
C SER A 44 1.89 -17.84 -0.78
N ALA A 45 2.05 -16.62 -1.33
CA ALA A 45 1.04 -15.58 -1.25
C ALA A 45 -0.20 -15.97 -2.05
N VAL A 46 0.01 -16.50 -3.26
CA VAL A 46 -1.05 -17.01 -4.14
C VAL A 46 -1.77 -18.19 -3.49
N GLU A 47 -1.06 -19.13 -2.88
CA GLU A 47 -1.66 -20.26 -2.18
C GLU A 47 -2.58 -19.79 -1.05
N VAL A 48 -2.10 -18.87 -0.20
CA VAL A 48 -2.91 -18.33 0.91
C VAL A 48 -4.14 -17.59 0.39
N LEU A 49 -3.97 -16.70 -0.57
CA LEU A 49 -5.05 -15.88 -1.12
C LEU A 49 -6.07 -16.74 -1.88
N ARG A 50 -5.64 -17.64 -2.77
CA ARG A 50 -6.56 -18.54 -3.49
C ARG A 50 -7.24 -19.52 -2.55
N GLY A 51 -6.54 -20.03 -1.54
CA GLY A 51 -7.13 -20.86 -0.48
C GLY A 51 -8.21 -20.14 0.32
N ALA A 52 -8.13 -18.80 0.41
CA ALA A 52 -9.15 -17.95 1.01
C ALA A 52 -10.27 -17.56 0.03
N GLY A 53 -10.20 -17.98 -1.23
CA GLY A 53 -11.22 -17.74 -2.27
C GLY A 53 -10.94 -16.57 -3.19
N PHE A 54 -9.74 -15.97 -3.15
CA PHE A 54 -9.38 -14.86 -4.03
C PHE A 54 -9.01 -15.32 -5.44
N GLU A 55 -9.48 -14.59 -6.46
CA GLU A 55 -8.76 -14.46 -7.72
C GLU A 55 -7.52 -13.58 -7.49
N VAL A 56 -6.37 -14.00 -8.00
CA VAL A 56 -5.09 -13.31 -7.76
C VAL A 56 -4.46 -12.91 -9.08
N ASP A 57 -4.34 -11.61 -9.30
CA ASP A 57 -3.61 -11.02 -10.41
C ASP A 57 -2.17 -10.73 -9.99
N ILE A 58 -1.20 -11.19 -10.79
CA ILE A 58 0.24 -11.02 -10.53
C ILE A 58 0.81 -10.17 -11.65
N TYR A 59 1.40 -9.03 -11.28
CA TYR A 59 2.07 -8.13 -12.20
C TYR A 59 3.58 -8.26 -12.00
N SER A 60 4.25 -8.79 -13.03
CA SER A 60 5.72 -8.85 -13.10
C SER A 60 6.32 -7.45 -13.28
N PRO A 61 7.63 -7.26 -13.09
CA PRO A 61 8.27 -5.95 -13.24
C PRO A 61 7.97 -5.23 -14.55
N GLU A 62 7.85 -5.97 -15.66
CA GLU A 62 7.59 -5.42 -16.99
C GLU A 62 6.14 -4.96 -17.18
N ASN A 63 5.23 -5.46 -16.34
CA ASN A 63 3.79 -5.18 -16.41
C ASN A 63 3.33 -4.14 -15.38
N ILE A 64 4.23 -3.70 -14.49
CA ILE A 64 3.95 -2.61 -13.56
C ILE A 64 4.25 -1.29 -14.24
N SER A 65 3.27 -0.39 -14.24
CA SER A 65 3.37 0.94 -14.85
C SER A 65 2.60 1.97 -14.04
N LEU A 66 2.85 3.25 -14.28
CA LEU A 66 2.03 4.33 -13.73
C LEU A 66 0.59 4.29 -14.25
N SER A 67 0.37 3.75 -15.46
CA SER A 67 -1.00 3.50 -15.95
C SER A 67 -1.71 2.46 -15.10
N LEU A 68 -1.05 1.33 -14.82
CA LEU A 68 -1.58 0.31 -13.92
C LEU A 68 -1.87 0.91 -12.55
N LEU A 69 -0.91 1.63 -11.96
CA LEU A 69 -1.07 2.30 -10.66
C LEU A 69 -2.34 3.15 -10.64
N ARG A 70 -2.51 4.05 -11.62
CA ARG A 70 -3.70 4.91 -11.74
C ARG A 70 -4.99 4.12 -11.81
N GLU A 71 -5.00 2.98 -12.49
CA GLU A 71 -6.20 2.15 -12.65
C GLU A 71 -6.50 1.20 -11.49
N LEU A 72 -5.56 0.98 -10.56
CA LEU A 72 -5.71 0.00 -9.48
C LEU A 72 -7.03 0.12 -8.70
N PRO A 73 -7.50 1.32 -8.30
CA PRO A 73 -8.76 1.43 -7.56
C PRO A 73 -9.98 0.95 -8.36
N SER A 74 -9.92 1.06 -9.69
CA SER A 74 -10.99 0.65 -10.59
C SER A 74 -11.06 -0.87 -10.81
N LYS A 75 -10.04 -1.64 -10.37
CA LYS A 75 -9.97 -3.10 -10.56
C LYS A 75 -10.64 -3.90 -9.45
N ASP A 76 -11.20 -3.21 -8.44
CA ASP A 76 -11.98 -3.81 -7.36
C ASP A 76 -11.19 -4.89 -6.61
N TYR A 77 -9.96 -4.57 -6.20
CA TYR A 77 -9.15 -5.47 -5.35
C TYR A 77 -9.49 -5.24 -3.88
N SER A 78 -9.70 -6.31 -3.11
CA SER A 78 -9.83 -6.20 -1.65
C SER A 78 -8.47 -6.17 -0.95
N ILE A 79 -7.40 -6.61 -1.61
CA ILE A 79 -6.02 -6.51 -1.11
C ILE A 79 -5.05 -6.26 -2.26
N VAL A 80 -4.09 -5.36 -2.06
CA VAL A 80 -3.02 -5.05 -3.01
C VAL A 80 -1.68 -5.11 -2.29
N LEU A 81 -0.77 -5.94 -2.79
CA LEU A 81 0.60 -6.06 -2.31
C LEU A 81 1.53 -5.32 -3.27
N PHE A 82 2.18 -4.27 -2.80
CA PHE A 82 3.22 -3.56 -3.54
C PHE A 82 4.59 -4.08 -3.08
N ARG A 83 5.11 -5.10 -3.77
CA ARG A 83 6.48 -5.59 -3.57
C ARG A 83 7.42 -4.83 -4.50
N VAL A 84 7.82 -3.64 -4.06
CA VAL A 84 8.57 -2.65 -4.85
C VAL A 84 9.62 -1.94 -4.01
N HIS A 85 10.59 -1.29 -4.66
CA HIS A 85 11.53 -0.40 -3.96
C HIS A 85 10.83 0.80 -3.32
N GLY A 86 11.51 1.39 -2.34
CA GLY A 86 11.05 2.55 -1.59
C GLY A 86 12.18 3.50 -1.27
N GLY A 87 11.84 4.76 -1.05
CA GLY A 87 12.82 5.79 -0.76
C GLY A 87 12.25 6.90 0.12
N ARG A 88 13.12 7.49 0.94
CA ARG A 88 12.84 8.76 1.63
C ARG A 88 12.94 9.90 0.63
N ILE A 89 11.91 10.73 0.59
CA ILE A 89 11.90 11.99 -0.13
C ILE A 89 12.42 13.07 0.81
N ARG A 90 13.45 13.78 0.38
CA ARG A 90 14.06 14.87 1.13
C ARG A 90 14.14 16.13 0.29
N GLN A 91 13.90 17.27 0.91
CA GLN A 91 14.19 18.57 0.32
C GLN A 91 15.71 18.79 0.19
N PRO A 92 16.16 19.74 -0.64
CA PRO A 92 17.59 20.08 -0.76
C PRO A 92 18.27 20.41 0.57
N ILE A 93 17.54 20.99 1.52
CA ILE A 93 18.02 21.30 2.88
C ILE A 93 18.09 20.06 3.81
N GLY A 94 17.78 18.87 3.30
CA GLY A 94 17.82 17.60 4.02
C GLY A 94 16.55 17.23 4.78
N LEU A 95 15.54 18.11 4.81
CA LEU A 95 14.28 17.86 5.51
C LEU A 95 13.52 16.69 4.86
N PHE A 96 13.14 15.71 5.66
CA PHE A 96 12.28 14.60 5.25
C PHE A 96 10.84 15.10 5.03
N ILE A 97 10.26 14.77 3.88
CA ILE A 97 8.93 15.24 3.46
C ILE A 97 8.01 14.11 3.00
N GLY A 98 8.40 12.85 3.21
CA GLY A 98 7.59 11.69 2.84
C GLY A 98 8.41 10.54 2.30
N SER A 99 7.73 9.44 1.99
CA SER A 99 8.29 8.30 1.26
C SER A 99 7.70 8.21 -0.15
N GLY A 100 8.32 7.46 -1.04
CA GLY A 100 7.75 7.17 -2.36
C GLY A 100 7.87 5.72 -2.78
N LEU A 101 6.91 5.25 -3.57
CA LEU A 101 6.90 3.90 -4.17
C LEU A 101 7.54 3.95 -5.55
N PHE A 102 8.44 3.02 -5.83
CA PHE A 102 9.12 2.93 -7.12
C PHE A 102 8.26 2.06 -8.05
N ILE A 103 7.71 2.64 -9.11
CA ILE A 103 6.66 2.00 -9.89
C ILE A 103 7.21 1.33 -11.15
N GLU A 104 7.82 2.12 -12.03
CA GLU A 104 8.36 1.64 -13.31
C GLU A 104 9.67 2.33 -13.63
N LYS A 105 10.48 1.73 -14.51
CA LYS A 105 11.71 2.35 -15.01
C LYS A 105 11.37 3.64 -15.76
N CYS A 106 12.23 4.65 -15.59
CA CYS A 106 11.90 6.02 -15.94
C CYS A 106 13.18 6.80 -16.28
N SER A 107 13.07 7.71 -17.24
CA SER A 107 14.09 8.71 -17.55
C SER A 107 13.54 10.12 -17.31
N PRO A 108 14.39 11.17 -17.28
CA PRO A 108 13.90 12.55 -17.19
C PRO A 108 12.92 12.97 -18.29
N ASP A 109 13.00 12.32 -19.46
CA ASP A 109 12.07 12.58 -20.58
C ASP A 109 10.76 11.79 -20.46
N SER A 110 10.71 10.77 -19.58
CA SER A 110 9.49 10.03 -19.27
C SER A 110 8.56 10.91 -18.45
N TYR A 111 7.29 11.10 -18.84
CA TYR A 111 6.33 11.93 -18.09
C TYR A 111 6.89 13.33 -17.73
N ARG A 112 7.55 13.98 -18.71
CA ARG A 112 8.34 15.21 -18.50
C ARG A 112 7.59 16.28 -17.70
N TYR A 113 6.31 16.52 -18.00
CA TYR A 113 5.51 17.50 -17.28
C TYR A 113 5.32 17.13 -15.79
N GLU A 114 4.99 15.88 -15.50
CA GLU A 114 4.82 15.40 -14.13
C GLU A 114 6.13 15.39 -13.34
N ILE A 115 7.26 15.11 -14.00
CA ILE A 115 8.59 15.17 -13.36
C ILE A 115 9.00 16.62 -13.10
N GLU A 116 8.91 17.50 -14.10
CA GLU A 116 9.29 18.91 -13.97
C GLU A 116 8.42 19.65 -12.94
N SER A 117 7.14 19.27 -12.81
CA SER A 117 6.24 19.81 -11.78
C SER A 117 6.42 19.20 -10.39
N GLY A 118 7.22 18.13 -10.25
CA GLY A 118 7.40 17.40 -8.99
C GLY A 118 6.22 16.51 -8.59
N TYR A 119 5.26 16.28 -9.49
CA TYR A 119 4.18 15.31 -9.28
C TYR A 119 4.70 13.88 -9.24
N LEU A 120 5.67 13.57 -10.11
CA LEU A 120 6.48 12.37 -10.06
C LEU A 120 7.91 12.75 -9.70
N LEU A 121 8.59 11.85 -9.00
CA LEU A 121 10.00 12.00 -8.68
C LEU A 121 10.82 10.95 -9.43
N LEU A 122 12.10 11.23 -9.62
CA LEU A 122 13.06 10.22 -10.09
C LEU A 122 13.83 9.66 -8.89
N GLY A 123 13.91 8.34 -8.81
CA GLY A 123 14.63 7.64 -7.74
C GLY A 123 15.52 6.55 -8.28
N ARG A 124 16.60 6.26 -7.54
CA ARG A 124 17.48 5.10 -7.79
C ARG A 124 17.56 4.23 -6.54
N PRO A 125 17.27 2.93 -6.63
CA PRO A 125 17.49 2.00 -5.54
C PRO A 125 18.97 1.93 -5.15
N PHE A 126 19.29 1.58 -3.89
CA PHE A 126 20.67 1.56 -3.39
C PHE A 126 21.61 0.62 -4.17
N PHE A 127 21.07 -0.47 -4.73
CA PHE A 127 21.85 -1.52 -5.39
C PHE A 127 21.59 -1.60 -6.90
N SER A 128 20.93 -0.59 -7.48
CA SER A 128 20.60 -0.55 -8.90
C SER A 128 21.03 0.78 -9.52
N ASN A 129 21.57 0.73 -10.74
CA ASN A 129 21.85 1.93 -11.53
C ASN A 129 20.63 2.43 -12.30
N GLU A 130 19.54 1.66 -12.28
CA GLU A 130 18.30 1.99 -12.96
C GLU A 130 17.58 3.14 -12.25
N THR A 131 17.01 4.03 -13.05
CA THR A 131 16.19 5.14 -12.56
C THR A 131 14.71 4.76 -12.69
N TYR A 132 13.92 5.07 -11.67
CA TYR A 132 12.50 4.75 -11.58
C TYR A 132 11.66 6.00 -11.40
N CYS A 133 10.42 5.95 -11.91
CA CYS A 133 9.39 6.92 -11.58
C CYS A 133 8.90 6.56 -10.17
N VAL A 134 9.05 7.50 -9.25
CA VAL A 134 8.67 7.37 -7.85
C VAL A 134 7.35 8.10 -7.65
N ALA A 135 6.35 7.37 -7.14
CA ALA A 135 5.05 7.90 -6.77
C ALA A 135 5.08 8.37 -5.30
N PRO A 136 5.12 9.70 -5.04
CA PRO A 136 4.97 10.27 -3.70
C PRO A 136 3.50 10.25 -3.23
N PRO A 137 3.20 10.59 -1.96
CA PRO A 137 1.85 10.57 -1.43
C PRO A 137 0.87 11.42 -2.25
N HIS A 138 1.26 12.61 -2.69
CA HIS A 138 0.39 13.48 -3.50
C HIS A 138 0.06 12.89 -4.88
N TYR A 139 0.90 12.00 -5.42
CA TYR A 139 0.55 11.28 -6.65
C TYR A 139 -0.58 10.29 -6.39
N ILE A 140 -0.53 9.58 -5.26
CA ILE A 140 -1.57 8.63 -4.83
C ILE A 140 -2.87 9.38 -4.54
N SER A 141 -2.82 10.52 -3.83
CA SER A 141 -4.03 11.31 -3.53
C SER A 141 -4.64 11.93 -4.77
N ASP A 142 -3.87 12.35 -5.78
CA ASP A 142 -4.41 13.19 -6.86
C ASP A 142 -4.63 12.45 -8.19
N LYS A 143 -3.83 11.42 -8.50
CA LYS A 143 -3.76 10.85 -9.85
C LYS A 143 -4.47 9.51 -10.03
N LEU A 144 -4.85 8.85 -8.95
CA LEU A 144 -5.57 7.57 -9.05
C LEU A 144 -6.97 7.76 -9.65
N HIS A 145 -7.35 6.83 -10.53
CA HIS A 145 -8.66 6.79 -11.17
C HIS A 145 -9.62 6.00 -10.29
N ARG A 146 -10.58 6.72 -9.68
CA ARG A 146 -11.54 6.23 -8.68
C ARG A 146 -10.91 6.00 -7.30
N ASP A 147 -11.76 5.59 -6.37
CA ASP A 147 -11.41 5.23 -5.01
C ASP A 147 -11.47 3.70 -4.86
N PHE A 148 -10.58 3.18 -4.03
CA PHE A 148 -10.56 1.81 -3.57
C PHE A 148 -11.85 1.50 -2.81
N LYS A 149 -12.39 0.29 -3.01
CA LYS A 149 -13.54 -0.20 -2.24
C LYS A 149 -13.07 -0.93 -0.99
N ARG A 150 -12.59 -0.17 0.00
CA ARG A 150 -12.13 -0.71 1.30
C ARG A 150 -10.96 -1.71 1.18
N THR A 151 -10.09 -1.48 0.22
CA THR A 151 -8.89 -2.30 -0.06
C THR A 151 -7.90 -2.24 1.09
N ILE A 152 -7.26 -3.36 1.41
CA ILE A 152 -6.08 -3.43 2.27
C ILE A 152 -4.84 -3.21 1.40
N ILE A 153 -4.03 -2.21 1.73
CA ILE A 153 -2.79 -1.91 1.02
C ILE A 153 -1.61 -2.40 1.85
N ILE A 154 -0.72 -3.21 1.26
CA ILE A 154 0.55 -3.60 1.88
C ILE A 154 1.69 -3.09 1.01
N ALA A 155 2.33 -2.01 1.45
CA ALA A 155 3.51 -1.44 0.81
C ALA A 155 4.77 -2.13 1.34
N MET A 156 5.17 -3.24 0.70
CA MET A 156 6.36 -4.03 1.05
C MET A 156 7.63 -3.33 0.56
N SER A 157 7.91 -2.16 1.15
CA SER A 157 8.86 -1.19 0.62
C SER A 157 9.45 -0.33 1.76
N CYS A 158 10.75 -0.06 1.70
CA CYS A 158 11.47 0.71 2.73
C CYS A 158 10.85 2.09 2.95
N PHE A 159 10.86 2.56 4.20
CA PHE A 159 10.46 3.91 4.62
C PHE A 159 8.99 4.29 4.43
N THR A 160 8.18 3.41 3.85
CA THR A 160 6.75 3.63 3.58
C THR A 160 5.88 3.70 4.84
N GLY A 161 6.48 3.45 6.01
CA GLY A 161 5.88 3.62 7.33
C GLY A 161 6.62 4.61 8.25
N ASP A 162 7.59 5.38 7.74
CA ASP A 162 8.33 6.35 8.56
C ASP A 162 7.42 7.47 9.09
N ASP A 163 6.41 7.86 8.30
CA ASP A 163 5.33 8.79 8.63
C ASP A 163 3.96 8.21 8.22
N ASN A 164 2.90 9.00 8.37
CA ASN A 164 1.53 8.63 7.99
C ASN A 164 1.10 9.20 6.64
N LEU A 165 1.96 9.90 5.88
CA LEU A 165 1.57 10.62 4.66
C LEU A 165 1.14 9.66 3.56
N MET A 166 1.91 8.59 3.33
CA MET A 166 1.58 7.58 2.33
C MET A 166 0.27 6.85 2.69
N ALA A 167 0.11 6.47 3.97
CA ALA A 167 -1.12 5.86 4.46
C ALA A 167 -2.34 6.78 4.25
N SER A 168 -2.19 8.07 4.60
CA SER A 168 -3.25 9.08 4.45
C SER A 168 -3.67 9.24 2.99
N ALA A 169 -2.72 9.28 2.05
CA ALA A 169 -3.02 9.36 0.63
C ALA A 169 -3.82 8.15 0.11
N PHE A 170 -3.55 6.94 0.61
CA PHE A 170 -4.36 5.77 0.29
C PHE A 170 -5.75 5.81 0.96
N PHE A 171 -5.88 6.36 2.17
CA PHE A 171 -7.16 6.52 2.86
C PHE A 171 -8.07 7.56 2.19
N GLU A 172 -7.50 8.66 1.69
CA GLU A 172 -8.22 9.63 0.84
C GLU A 172 -8.80 8.98 -0.41
N ARG A 173 -8.18 7.87 -0.85
CA ARG A 173 -8.65 7.02 -1.94
C ARG A 173 -9.42 5.80 -1.47
N GLY A 174 -9.98 5.76 -0.27
CA GLY A 174 -10.91 4.72 0.16
C GLY A 174 -10.29 3.39 0.61
N ALA A 175 -8.97 3.33 0.82
CA ALA A 175 -8.35 2.16 1.45
C ALA A 175 -8.87 1.98 2.89
N ARG A 176 -9.03 0.71 3.32
CA ARG A 176 -9.50 0.36 4.68
C ARG A 176 -8.39 0.21 5.69
N ALA A 177 -7.20 -0.19 5.23
CA ALA A 177 -6.03 -0.39 6.04
C ALA A 177 -4.79 -0.23 5.17
N TYR A 178 -3.72 0.24 5.79
CA TYR A 178 -2.42 0.39 5.14
C TYR A 178 -1.34 -0.19 6.04
N ILE A 179 -0.51 -1.08 5.48
CA ILE A 179 0.69 -1.60 6.13
C ILE A 179 1.89 -1.10 5.34
N GLY A 180 2.80 -0.41 6.03
CA GLY A 180 4.10 0.00 5.50
C GLY A 180 5.23 -0.49 6.40
N PHE A 181 6.46 -0.15 6.05
CA PHE A 181 7.63 -0.52 6.84
C PHE A 181 8.48 0.70 7.20
N ARG A 182 8.85 0.77 8.48
CA ARG A 182 9.76 1.78 9.03
C ARG A 182 11.20 1.40 8.75
N ASP A 183 11.98 2.42 8.40
CA ASP A 183 13.38 2.32 8.04
C ASP A 183 13.63 1.34 6.86
N LYS A 184 14.89 0.95 6.68
CA LYS A 184 15.31 -0.12 5.78
C LYS A 184 14.83 -1.47 6.32
N ILE A 185 14.40 -2.31 5.39
CA ILE A 185 14.00 -3.69 5.65
C ILE A 185 14.57 -4.61 4.57
N SER A 186 14.87 -5.84 4.94
CA SER A 186 15.34 -6.87 4.03
C SER A 186 14.14 -7.43 3.24
N PRO A 187 14.29 -7.70 1.93
CA PRO A 187 13.20 -8.26 1.13
C PRO A 187 12.62 -9.55 1.73
N SER A 188 13.49 -10.44 2.23
CA SER A 188 13.07 -11.69 2.87
C SER A 188 12.26 -11.48 4.15
N TYR A 189 12.57 -10.45 4.95
CA TYR A 189 11.79 -10.11 6.14
C TYR A 189 10.38 -9.62 5.77
N ALA A 190 10.27 -8.72 4.79
CA ALA A 190 8.96 -8.22 4.33
C ALA A 190 8.12 -9.33 3.71
N ASP A 191 8.73 -10.22 2.92
CA ASP A 191 8.10 -11.40 2.34
C ASP A 191 7.57 -12.31 3.47
N ALA A 192 8.40 -12.62 4.48
CA ALA A 192 8.01 -13.47 5.61
C ALA A 192 6.90 -12.86 6.48
N PHE A 193 6.99 -11.57 6.79
CA PHE A 193 5.95 -10.84 7.50
C PHE A 193 4.61 -10.92 6.75
N THR A 194 4.64 -10.62 5.45
CA THR A 194 3.44 -10.58 4.63
C THR A 194 2.77 -11.94 4.55
N ILE A 195 3.51 -13.03 4.33
CA ILE A 195 2.92 -14.39 4.32
C ILE A 195 2.27 -14.75 5.66
N ARG A 196 2.93 -14.46 6.79
CA ARG A 196 2.35 -14.72 8.13
C ARG A 196 1.11 -13.89 8.36
N PHE A 197 1.14 -12.62 7.99
CA PHE A 197 -0.01 -11.72 8.11
C PHE A 197 -1.20 -12.22 7.29
N LEU A 198 -0.98 -12.62 6.03
CA LEU A 198 -2.03 -13.19 5.18
C LEU A 198 -2.63 -14.47 5.78
N LYS A 199 -1.80 -15.37 6.32
CA LYS A 199 -2.28 -16.60 6.99
C LYS A 199 -3.14 -16.29 8.22
N LYS A 200 -2.68 -15.36 9.07
CA LYS A 200 -3.42 -14.91 10.26
C LYS A 200 -4.76 -14.28 9.89
N LEU A 201 -4.76 -13.45 8.84
CA LEU A 201 -5.94 -12.74 8.37
C LEU A 201 -6.97 -13.68 7.74
N TYR A 202 -6.55 -14.62 6.88
CA TYR A 202 -7.48 -15.37 6.04
C TYR A 202 -7.70 -16.83 6.45
N PHE A 203 -6.69 -17.51 7.00
CA PHE A 203 -6.85 -18.89 7.49
C PHE A 203 -7.31 -18.91 8.94
N GLU A 204 -6.67 -18.12 9.80
CA GLU A 204 -7.06 -18.02 11.21
C GLU A 204 -8.24 -17.05 11.41
N LYS A 205 -8.59 -16.26 10.38
CA LYS A 205 -9.72 -15.32 10.36
C LYS A 205 -9.65 -14.29 11.49
N LEU A 206 -8.43 -13.89 11.86
CA LEU A 206 -8.22 -12.88 12.88
C LEU A 206 -8.57 -11.48 12.36
N PRO A 207 -9.06 -10.58 13.23
CA PRO A 207 -9.16 -9.15 12.89
C PRO A 207 -7.81 -8.59 12.45
N ILE A 208 -7.81 -7.65 11.49
CA ILE A 208 -6.59 -7.06 10.89
C ILE A 208 -5.57 -6.61 11.96
N GLN A 209 -6.04 -5.91 12.99
CA GLN A 209 -5.18 -5.40 14.05
C GLN A 209 -4.56 -6.55 14.88
N GLU A 210 -5.34 -7.55 15.23
CA GLU A 210 -4.85 -8.70 15.99
C GLU A 210 -3.86 -9.55 15.15
N ALA A 211 -4.18 -9.79 13.87
CA ALA A 211 -3.29 -10.46 12.94
C ALA A 211 -1.94 -9.72 12.84
N PHE A 212 -1.98 -8.40 12.69
CA PHE A 212 -0.78 -7.56 12.64
C PHE A 212 0.04 -7.62 13.94
N GLU A 213 -0.61 -7.45 15.09
CA GLU A 213 0.05 -7.43 16.40
C GLU A 213 0.70 -8.78 16.75
N GLN A 214 0.05 -9.90 16.40
CA GLN A 214 0.62 -11.23 16.59
C GLN A 214 1.88 -11.41 15.73
N VAL A 215 1.82 -11.09 14.42
CA VAL A 215 2.98 -11.28 13.53
C VAL A 215 4.13 -10.34 13.90
N SER A 216 3.83 -9.08 14.22
CA SER A 216 4.83 -8.11 14.67
C SER A 216 5.55 -8.56 15.95
N ARG A 217 4.83 -9.23 16.86
CA ARG A 217 5.41 -9.80 18.09
C ARG A 217 6.22 -11.06 17.81
N GLU A 218 5.75 -11.93 16.92
CA GLU A 218 6.44 -13.17 16.54
C GLU A 218 7.77 -12.91 15.83
N LEU A 219 7.80 -11.94 14.90
CA LEU A 219 8.98 -11.66 14.09
C LEU A 219 9.91 -10.64 14.72
N GLY A 220 9.39 -9.70 15.52
CA GLY A 220 10.15 -8.55 15.98
C GLY A 220 10.65 -7.68 14.80
N PRO A 221 11.61 -6.78 15.02
CA PRO A 221 12.25 -6.01 13.95
C PRO A 221 13.05 -6.89 12.99
N ASP A 222 13.26 -6.39 11.77
CA ASP A 222 14.15 -7.01 10.79
C ASP A 222 15.54 -7.23 11.40
N PRO A 223 16.04 -8.48 11.47
CA PRO A 223 17.33 -8.78 12.08
C PRO A 223 18.52 -8.16 11.34
N HIS A 224 18.36 -7.78 10.06
CA HIS A 224 19.46 -7.21 9.28
C HIS A 224 19.54 -5.69 9.36
N TYR A 225 18.40 -5.00 9.24
CA TYR A 225 18.37 -3.53 9.20
C TYR A 225 17.67 -2.87 10.40
N GLY A 226 16.97 -3.62 11.24
CA GLY A 226 16.24 -3.11 12.39
C GLY A 226 14.90 -2.41 12.06
N GLY A 227 14.54 -2.31 10.79
CA GLY A 227 13.24 -1.80 10.37
C GLY A 227 12.09 -2.73 10.78
N PHE A 228 10.86 -2.22 10.81
CA PHE A 228 9.71 -2.98 11.31
C PHE A 228 8.40 -2.53 10.64
N PRO A 229 7.40 -3.41 10.55
CA PRO A 229 6.11 -3.10 9.94
C PRO A 229 5.31 -2.15 10.85
N VAL A 230 4.45 -1.35 10.23
CA VAL A 230 3.49 -0.47 10.91
C VAL A 230 2.12 -0.58 10.24
N LEU A 231 1.07 -0.63 11.06
CA LEU A 231 -0.32 -0.64 10.61
C LEU A 231 -0.94 0.73 10.84
N TYR A 232 -1.60 1.23 9.81
CA TYR A 232 -2.46 2.41 9.88
C TYR A 232 -3.89 2.00 9.53
N LEU A 233 -4.84 2.61 10.24
CA LEU A 233 -6.27 2.51 10.00
C LEU A 233 -6.82 3.95 9.87
N PRO A 234 -7.85 4.18 9.03
CA PRO A 234 -8.44 5.51 8.81
C PRO A 234 -9.21 6.05 10.02
#